data_AF-A0A1F4R1U5-F1
#
_entry.id   AF-A0A1F4R1U5-F1
#
_cell.length_a   1.000
_cell.length_b   1.000
_cell.length_c   1.000
_cell.angle_alpha   90.00
_cell.angle_beta   90.00
_cell.angle_gamma   90.00
#
_symmetry.space_group_name_H-M   'P 1'
#
loop_
_entity.id
_entity.type
_entity.pdbx_description
1 polymer ?
#
loop_
_entity_poly.entity_id
_entity_poly.type
_entity_poly.pdbx_seq_one_letter_code
_entity_poly.pdbx_strand_id
1 'polypeptide(L)'
;MPAISTADIMQDDIAVSIARALTVANKRARALGIDVLHSLITVTQRSSNGDTFWRINYGSKDYVGKRGGDLIIEIDQSNASIIQELWGQ
;
A
#
# COMPACT_ATOMS: atom_id res chain seq x y z
N MET A 1 -4.24 -1.20 -33.88
CA MET A 1 -4.01 -1.11 -32.43
C MET A 1 -3.20 0.16 -32.21
N PRO A 2 -3.67 1.15 -31.43
CA PRO A 2 -2.88 2.35 -31.21
C PRO A 2 -1.66 1.97 -30.37
N ALA A 3 -0.48 2.44 -30.77
CA ALA A 3 0.73 2.27 -29.98
C ALA A 3 0.63 3.17 -28.75
N ILE A 4 0.84 2.59 -27.56
CA ILE A 4 0.94 3.33 -26.30
C ILE A 4 2.10 4.33 -26.46
N SER A 5 1.79 5.62 -26.35
CA SER A 5 2.76 6.69 -26.51
C SER A 5 3.70 6.73 -25.30
N THR A 6 4.93 7.22 -25.48
CA THR A 6 5.85 7.52 -24.36
C THR A 6 5.22 8.48 -23.34
N ALA A 7 4.26 9.30 -23.77
CA ALA A 7 3.44 10.15 -22.91
C ALA A 7 2.43 9.35 -22.05
N ASP A 8 1.90 8.24 -22.57
CA ASP A 8 1.04 7.30 -21.82
C ASP A 8 1.88 6.50 -20.80
N ILE A 9 3.15 6.23 -21.11
CA ILE A 9 4.11 5.61 -20.17
C ILE A 9 4.55 6.60 -19.08
N MET A 10 4.75 7.89 -19.42
CA MET A 10 5.03 8.97 -18.47
C MET A 10 3.81 9.33 -17.59
N GLN A 11 2.59 8.93 -17.97
CA GLN A 11 1.39 9.13 -17.16
C GLN A 11 1.22 8.11 -16.04
N ASP A 12 2.06 7.07 -15.98
CA ASP A 12 1.89 5.99 -15.00
C ASP A 12 2.76 6.13 -13.74
N ASP A 13 3.21 7.34 -13.44
CA ASP A 13 3.92 7.67 -12.19
C ASP A 13 3.13 7.22 -10.95
N ILE A 14 1.79 7.25 -11.04
CA ILE A 14 0.91 6.75 -9.98
C ILE A 14 1.00 5.23 -9.87
N ALA A 15 0.89 4.43 -10.95
CA ALA A 15 1.01 2.98 -10.78
C ALA A 15 2.43 2.56 -10.42
N VAL A 16 3.47 3.24 -10.92
CA VAL A 16 4.85 3.00 -10.47
C VAL A 16 4.98 3.29 -8.99
N SER A 17 4.43 4.41 -8.51
CA SER A 17 4.44 4.76 -7.08
C SER A 17 3.68 3.72 -6.24
N ILE A 18 2.47 3.31 -6.67
CA ILE A 18 1.69 2.27 -6.00
C ILE A 18 2.44 0.94 -5.98
N ALA A 19 3.04 0.52 -7.10
CA ALA A 19 3.78 -0.73 -7.20
C ALA A 19 5.01 -0.74 -6.29
N ARG A 20 5.75 0.38 -6.22
CA ARG A 20 6.89 0.55 -5.31
C ARG A 20 6.43 0.48 -3.86
N ALA A 21 5.37 1.21 -3.50
CA ALA A 21 4.82 1.21 -2.16
C ALA A 21 4.33 -0.19 -1.75
N LEU A 22 3.53 -0.86 -2.59
CA LEU A 22 3.08 -2.22 -2.36
C LEU A 22 4.23 -3.21 -2.20
N THR A 23 5.31 -3.06 -2.98
CA THR A 23 6.48 -3.94 -2.86
C THR A 23 7.14 -3.81 -1.49
N VAL A 24 7.30 -2.58 -1.00
CA VAL A 24 7.88 -2.30 0.32
C VAL A 24 6.94 -2.77 1.44
N ALA A 25 5.65 -2.45 1.36
CA ALA A 25 4.64 -2.88 2.31
C ALA A 25 4.57 -4.41 2.40
N ASN A 26 4.55 -5.11 1.27
CA ASN A 26 4.45 -6.58 1.24
C ASN A 26 5.66 -7.25 1.87
N LYS A 27 6.86 -6.72 1.66
CA LYS A 27 8.08 -7.22 2.31
C LYS A 27 7.97 -7.07 3.82
N ARG A 28 7.53 -5.91 4.29
CA ARG A 28 7.40 -5.64 5.72
C ARG A 28 6.28 -6.45 6.38
N ALA A 29 5.11 -6.54 5.75
CA ALA A 29 3.99 -7.34 6.21
C ALA A 29 4.38 -8.82 6.40
N ARG A 30 5.07 -9.40 5.40
CA ARG A 30 5.61 -10.78 5.51
C ARG A 30 6.59 -10.93 6.67
N ALA A 31 7.47 -9.95 6.88
CA ALA A 31 8.42 -9.96 7.99
C ALA A 31 7.72 -9.89 9.36
N LEU A 32 6.51 -9.32 9.43
CA LEU A 32 5.67 -9.28 10.62
C LEU A 32 4.72 -10.49 10.75
N GLY A 33 4.86 -11.50 9.88
CA GLY A 33 4.06 -12.73 9.93
C GLY A 33 2.68 -12.62 9.27
N ILE A 34 2.39 -11.53 8.56
CA ILE A 34 1.15 -11.38 7.81
C ILE A 34 1.18 -12.20 6.52
N ASP A 35 0.16 -13.02 6.34
CA ASP A 35 -0.09 -13.70 5.06
C ASP A 35 -0.73 -12.73 4.07
N VAL A 36 0.13 -12.07 3.29
CA VAL A 36 -0.27 -11.09 2.27
C VAL A 36 -1.28 -11.66 1.26
N LEU A 37 -1.16 -12.92 0.85
CA LEU A 37 -2.03 -13.50 -0.19
C LEU A 37 -3.46 -13.77 0.33
N HIS A 38 -3.56 -14.08 1.62
CA HIS A 38 -4.84 -14.32 2.30
C HIS A 38 -5.41 -13.06 2.99
N SER A 39 -4.73 -11.92 2.89
CA SER A 39 -5.22 -10.64 3.41
C SER A 39 -6.18 -9.97 2.43
N LEU A 40 -7.15 -9.22 2.97
CA LEU A 40 -7.85 -8.17 2.24
C LEU A 40 -6.93 -6.96 2.18
N ILE A 41 -6.43 -6.63 0.99
CA ILE A 41 -5.49 -5.51 0.80
C ILE A 41 -6.25 -4.30 0.30
N THR A 42 -6.13 -3.18 1.00
CA THR A 42 -6.62 -1.88 0.51
C THR A 42 -5.46 -0.90 0.41
N VAL A 43 -5.38 -0.16 -0.69
CA VAL A 43 -4.41 0.91 -0.90
C VAL A 43 -5.17 2.23 -0.97
N THR A 44 -4.79 3.18 -0.13
CA THR A 44 -5.43 4.51 -0.07
C THR A 44 -4.35 5.58 -0.10
N GLN A 45 -4.50 6.57 -0.97
CA GLN A 45 -3.66 7.77 -0.92
C GLN A 45 -4.13 8.68 0.21
N ARG A 46 -3.20 9.21 1.00
CA ARG A 46 -3.48 10.17 2.07
C ARG A 46 -2.50 11.32 1.96
N SER A 47 -2.93 12.50 2.38
CA SER A 47 -2.08 13.66 2.52
C SER A 47 -2.17 14.20 3.95
N SER A 48 -1.03 14.62 4.49
CA SER A 48 -0.93 15.23 5.82
C SER A 48 0.21 16.24 5.80
N ASN A 49 -0.05 17.46 6.28
CA ASN A 49 0.95 18.54 6.35
C ASN A 49 1.68 18.86 5.02
N GLY A 50 1.03 18.61 3.88
CA GLY A 50 1.62 18.81 2.55
C GLY A 50 2.36 17.59 1.99
N ASP A 51 2.63 16.59 2.81
CA ASP A 51 3.23 15.33 2.38
C ASP A 51 2.14 14.35 1.93
N THR A 52 2.44 13.55 0.90
CA THR A 52 1.53 12.54 0.38
C THR A 52 2.13 11.15 0.56
N PHE A 53 1.30 10.21 1.02
CA PHE A 53 1.72 8.86 1.32
C PHE A 53 0.64 7.85 0.95
N TRP A 54 1.08 6.63 0.66
CA TRP A 54 0.22 5.48 0.50
C TRP A 54 0.01 4.81 1.84
N ARG A 55 -1.25 4.60 2.22
CA ARG A 55 -1.64 3.73 3.31
C ARG A 55 -2.05 2.39 2.75
N ILE A 56 -1.33 1.34 3.11
CA ILE A 56 -1.63 -0.04 2.73
C ILE A 56 -2.17 -0.74 3.98
N ASN A 57 -3.40 -1.25 3.91
CA ASN A 57 -3.98 -2.08 4.98
C ASN A 57 -3.98 -3.55 4.54
N TYR A 58 -3.62 -4.42 5.48
CA TYR A 58 -3.76 -5.87 5.41
C TYR A 58 -4.75 -6.31 6.49
N GLY A 59 -6.01 -6.51 6.07
CA GLY A 59 -7.07 -6.97 6.96
C GLY A 59 -7.45 -8.44 6.75
N SER A 60 -8.26 -8.97 7.65
CA SER A 60 -8.86 -10.31 7.47
C SER A 60 -9.89 -10.30 6.34
N LYS A 61 -9.87 -11.30 5.45
CA LYS A 61 -10.93 -11.50 4.45
C LYS A 61 -12.27 -11.87 5.10
N ASP A 62 -12.23 -12.50 6.28
CA ASP A 62 -13.40 -12.86 7.08
C ASP A 62 -13.77 -11.71 8.04
N TYR A 63 -14.23 -10.60 7.47
CA TYR A 63 -14.54 -9.35 8.17
C TYR A 63 -15.61 -9.49 9.27
N VAL A 64 -16.42 -10.55 9.22
CA VAL A 64 -17.57 -10.75 10.14
C VAL A 64 -17.13 -11.23 11.54
N GLY A 65 -15.91 -11.72 11.74
CA GLY A 65 -15.50 -12.38 12.99
C GLY A 65 -14.25 -11.85 13.70
N LYS A 66 -13.46 -10.97 13.08
CA LYS A 66 -12.19 -10.47 13.64
C LYS A 66 -12.10 -8.96 13.48
N ARG A 67 -12.70 -8.22 14.42
CA ARG A 67 -12.35 -6.82 14.63
C ARG A 67 -11.04 -6.76 15.41
N GLY A 68 -10.05 -6.05 14.88
CA GLY A 68 -8.71 -5.92 15.45
C GLY A 68 -7.67 -6.83 14.76
N GLY A 69 -6.42 -6.39 14.76
CA GLY A 69 -5.28 -7.13 14.18
C GLY A 69 -4.93 -6.78 12.73
N ASP A 70 -5.62 -5.81 12.13
CA ASP A 70 -5.27 -5.28 10.81
C ASP A 70 -3.87 -4.64 10.87
N LEU A 71 -3.00 -4.96 9.92
CA LEU A 71 -1.72 -4.28 9.79
C LEU A 71 -1.85 -3.15 8.77
N ILE A 72 -1.54 -1.93 9.20
CA ILE A 72 -1.50 -0.76 8.35
C ILE A 72 -0.04 -0.30 8.23
N ILE A 73 0.43 -0.11 6.99
CA ILE A 73 1.75 0.42 6.71
C ILE A 73 1.58 1.69 5.88
N GLU A 74 2.18 2.78 6.35
CA GLU A 74 2.21 4.04 5.61
C GLU A 74 3.56 4.22 4.94
N ILE A 75 3.53 4.58 3.66
CA ILE A 75 4.70 4.66 2.80
C ILE A 75 4.71 5.99 2.07
N ASP A 76 5.84 6.70 2.19
CA ASP A 76 6.06 7.95 1.48
C ASP A 76 5.96 7.76 -0.04
N GLN A 77 5.16 8.61 -0.69
CA GLN A 77 4.86 8.46 -2.12
C GLN A 77 6.09 8.74 -3.01
N SER A 78 7.02 9.60 -2.57
CA SER A 78 8.15 10.08 -3.36
C SER A 78 9.32 9.08 -3.35
N ASN A 79 9.63 8.53 -2.18
CA ASN A 79 10.84 7.73 -1.97
C ASN A 79 10.56 6.26 -1.61
N ALA A 80 9.29 5.89 -1.38
CA ALA A 80 8.87 4.55 -0.98
C ALA A 80 9.47 4.07 0.36
N SER A 81 9.81 4.99 1.25
CA SER A 81 10.20 4.68 2.63
C SER A 81 8.97 4.43 3.51
N ILE A 82 9.12 3.55 4.51
CA ILE A 82 8.07 3.33 5.51
C ILE A 82 8.08 4.52 6.47
N ILE A 83 6.94 5.21 6.55
CA ILE A 83 6.71 6.29 7.50
C ILE A 83 6.39 5.70 8.86
N GLN A 84 5.42 4.78 8.90
CA GLN A 84 5.01 4.12 10.14
C GLN A 84 4.25 2.82 9.90
N GLU A 85 4.17 2.03 10.97
CA GLU A 85 3.40 0.80 11.08
C GLU A 85 2.37 0.98 12.20
N LEU A 86 1.11 0.67 11.90
CA LEU A 86 0.00 0.77 12.83
C LEU A 86 -0.74 -0.56 12.86
N TRP A 87 -1.21 -0.95 14.03
CA TRP A 87 -2.06 -2.13 14.21
C TRP A 87 -3.47 -1.68 14.55
N GLY A 88 -4.45 -2.20 13.81
CA GLY A 88 -5.87 -2.02 14.10
C GLY A 88 -6.20 -2.59 15.47
N GLN A 89 -6.81 -1.75 16.32
CA GLN A 89 -7.33 -2.13 17.63
C GLN A 89 -8.60 -2.98 17.49
#